data_AF-A0A1G6PF52-F1
#
_entry.id   AF-A0A1G6PF52-F1
#
_cell.length_a   1.000
_cell.length_b   1.000
_cell.length_c   1.000
_cell.angle_alpha   90.00
_cell.angle_beta   90.00
_cell.angle_gamma   90.00
#
_symmetry.space_group_name_H-M   'P 1'
#
loop_
_entity.id
_entity.type
_entity.pdbx_description
1 polymer ?
#
loop_
_entity_poly.entity_id
_entity_poly.type
_entity_poly.pdbx_seq_one_letter_code
_entity_poly.pdbx_strand_id
1 'polypeptide(L)' 'MELLLNFRMDAKKNKDFAQSDKIRDELLKLGIVVKDKKDGFDWELEYLSG' A
#
# COMPACT_ATOMS: atom_id res chain seq x y z
N MET A 1 -0.81 7.04 -7.90
CA MET A 1 -0.30 5.89 -7.12
C MET A 1 0.66 6.30 -6.02
N GLU A 2 1.54 7.27 -6.23
CA GLU A 2 2.46 7.78 -5.19
C GLU A 2 1.75 8.33 -3.93
N LEU A 3 0.51 8.83 -4.08
CA LEU A 3 -0.26 9.38 -2.96
C LEU A 3 -0.61 8.34 -1.88
N LEU A 4 -1.04 7.14 -2.26
CA LEU A 4 -1.40 6.07 -1.31
C LEU A 4 -0.16 5.53 -0.57
N LEU A 5 0.98 5.53 -1.24
CA LEU A 5 2.27 5.13 -0.66
C LEU A 5 2.80 6.18 0.32
N ASN A 6 2.65 7.46 0.00
CA ASN A 6 2.97 8.54 0.94
C ASN A 6 2.05 8.51 2.16
N PHE A 7 0.74 8.32 1.97
CA PHE A 7 -0.21 8.15 3.08
C PHE A 7 0.15 6.96 3.98
N ARG A 8 0.60 5.86 3.38
CA ARG A 8 1.07 4.70 4.12
C ARG A 8 2.35 5.00 4.91
N MET A 9 3.31 5.71 4.32
CA MET A 9 4.52 6.16 5.03
C MET A 9 4.17 7.08 6.20
N ASP A 10 3.26 8.03 6.01
CA ASP A 10 2.80 8.93 7.08
C ASP A 10 2.02 8.18 8.16
N ALA A 11 1.15 7.23 7.80
CA ALA A 11 0.47 6.37 8.76
C ALA A 11 1.48 5.56 9.58
N LYS A 12 2.49 4.97 8.94
CA LYS A 12 3.56 4.22 9.62
C LYS A 12 4.40 5.13 10.54
N LYS A 13 4.71 6.35 10.09
CA LYS A 13 5.42 7.37 10.87
C LYS A 13 4.61 7.84 12.08
N ASN A 14 3.29 7.95 11.91
CA ASN A 14 2.34 8.27 12.97
C ASN A 14 1.95 7.05 13.83
N LYS A 15 2.55 5.87 13.57
CA LYS A 15 2.21 4.58 14.23
C LYS A 15 0.74 4.19 14.11
N ASP A 16 0.07 4.67 13.09
CA ASP A 16 -1.32 4.38 12.76
C ASP A 16 -1.38 3.11 11.89
N PHE A 17 -1.21 1.96 12.55
CA PHE A 17 -1.28 0.66 11.91
C PHE A 17 -2.68 0.39 11.31
N ALA A 18 -3.74 0.91 11.92
CA ALA A 18 -5.10 0.75 11.45
C ALA A 18 -5.31 1.44 10.08
N GLN A 19 -4.77 2.64 9.88
CA GLN A 19 -4.78 3.28 8.56
C GLN A 19 -3.91 2.53 7.55
N SER A 20 -2.72 2.07 7.95
CA SER A 20 -1.86 1.30 7.05
C SER A 20 -2.55 0.03 6.53
N ASP A 21 -3.27 -0.69 7.37
CA ASP A 21 -4.04 -1.88 6.96
C ASP A 21 -5.19 -1.51 6.01
N LYS A 22 -5.95 -0.45 6.30
CA LYS A 22 -7.03 0.03 5.41
C LYS A 22 -6.52 0.37 4.01
N ILE A 23 -5.39 1.08 3.92
CA ILE A 23 -4.78 1.45 2.64
C ILE A 23 -4.33 0.20 1.89
N ARG A 24 -3.78 -0.80 2.59
CA ARG A 24 -3.38 -2.08 1.98
C ARG A 24 -4.59 -2.79 1.38
N ASP A 25 -5.71 -2.85 2.10
CA ASP A 25 -6.91 -3.53 1.62
C ASP A 25 -7.55 -2.80 0.43
N GLU A 26 -7.58 -1.47 0.43
CA GLU A 26 -8.07 -0.68 -0.70
C GLU A 26 -7.19 -0.87 -1.95
N LEU A 27 -5.87 -0.91 -1.77
CA LEU A 27 -4.93 -1.21 -2.86
C LEU A 27 -5.18 -2.62 -3.42
N LEU A 28 -5.36 -3.62 -2.55
CA LEU A 28 -5.68 -4.98 -2.96
C LEU A 28 -6.99 -5.07 -3.77
N LYS A 29 -8.04 -4.35 -3.37
CA LYS A 29 -9.30 -4.27 -4.15
C LYS A 29 -9.13 -3.66 -5.54
N LEU A 30 -8.16 -2.76 -5.68
CA LEU A 30 -7.81 -2.15 -6.97
C LEU A 30 -6.87 -3.05 -7.80
N GLY A 31 -6.53 -4.25 -7.32
CA GLY A 31 -5.55 -5.14 -7.96
C GLY A 31 -4.10 -4.73 -7.71
N ILE A 32 -3.82 -3.91 -6.70
CA ILE A 32 -2.47 -3.43 -6.37
C ILE A 32 -1.97 -4.19 -5.14
N VAL A 33 -0.91 -4.98 -5.33
CA VAL A 33 -0.25 -5.71 -4.24
C VAL A 33 0.99 -4.94 -3.82
N VAL A 34 1.02 -4.50 -2.55
CA VAL A 34 2.20 -3.83 -1.97
C VAL A 34 3.06 -4.85 -1.23
N LYS A 35 4.33 -4.96 -1.62
CA LYS A 35 5.36 -5.77 -0.98
C LYS A 35 6.32 -4.89 -0.21
N ASP A 36 6.30 -5.02 1.11
CA ASP A 36 7.31 -4.39 1.97
C ASP A 36 8.68 -5.01 1.76
N LYS A 37 9.70 -4.16 1.58
CA LYS A 37 11.10 -4.57 1.54
C LYS A 37 11.89 -3.87 2.63
N LYS A 38 13.08 -4.38 2.91
CA LYS A 38 13.96 -3.84 3.95
C LYS A 38 14.41 -2.40 3.67
N ASP A 39 14.51 -2.04 2.39
CA ASP A 39 14.96 -0.73 1.91
C ASP A 39 13.81 0.17 1.41
N GLY A 40 12.55 -0.27 1.54
CA GLY A 40 11.42 0.49 1.02
C GLY A 40 10.18 -0.38 0.82
N PHE A 41 9.48 -0.13 -0.27
CA PHE A 41 8.31 -0.90 -0.67
C PHE A 41 8.30 -1.02 -2.19
N ASP A 42 7.89 -2.18 -2.67
CA ASP A 42 7.51 -2.38 -4.06
C ASP A 42 6.01 -2.54 -4.13
N TRP A 43 5.44 -2.17 -5.25
CA TRP A 43 4.04 -2.39 -5.53
C TRP A 43 3.90 -2.90 -6.95
N GLU A 44 3.01 -3.86 -7.12
CA GLU A 44 2.75 -4.50 -8.40
C GLU A 44 1.25 -4.38 -8.70
N LEU A 45 0.94 -3.97 -9.92
CA LEU A 45 -0.42 -3.99 -10.44
C LEU A 45 -0.69 -5.38 -10.99
N GLU A 46 -1.43 -6.17 -10.24
CA GLU A 46 -2.09 -7.35 -10.77
C GLU A 46 -3.33 -6.86 -11.52
N TYR A 47 -3.14 -6.55 -12.81
CA TYR A 47 -4.27 -6.42 -13.71
C TYR A 47 -5.00 -7.77 -13.69
N LEU A 48 -6.11 -7.83 -12.97
CA LEU A 48 -7.13 -8.85 -13.19
C LEU A 48 -7.58 -8.64 -14.64
N SER A 49 -6.92 -9.36 -15.54
CA SER A 49 -7.29 -9.47 -16.95
C SER A 49 -8.70 -10.05 -17.01
N GLY A 50 -9.69 -9.18 -16.93
CA GLY A 50 -11.07 -9.43 -17.29
C GLY A 50 -11.27 -9.23 -18.77
#